data_AF-A0A2G9SC82-F1
#
_entry.id   AF-A0A2G9SC82-F1
#
_cell.length_a   1.000
_cell.length_b   1.000
_cell.length_c   1.000
_cell.angle_alpha   90.00
_cell.angle_beta   90.00
_cell.angle_gamma   90.00
#
_symmetry.space_group_name_H-M   'P 1'
#
loop_
_entity.id
_entity.type
_entity.pdbx_description
1 polymer ?
#
loop_
_entity_poly.entity_id
_entity_poly.type
_entity_poly.pdbx_seq_one_letter_code
_entity_poly.pdbx_strand_id
1 'polypeptide(L)'
;MAITGFFIGGPSNMISSAISADLGRQEMVRGSSEALATVTGIVDGTGSMGAAVGQVLVSVIQGGLGWMWVFYFFILMTLLTLLFIIPLLVRELRPAWRNRRMSRLAG
;
A
#
# COMPACT_ATOMS: atom_id res chain seq x y z
N MET A 1 -15.42 2.19 16.44
CA MET A 1 -14.52 1.37 15.60
C MET A 1 -14.89 1.36 14.10
N ALA A 2 -16.14 1.61 13.69
CA ALA A 2 -16.51 1.65 12.27
C ALA A 2 -15.88 2.83 11.50
N ILE A 3 -15.88 4.03 12.08
CA ILE A 3 -15.28 5.22 11.46
C ILE A 3 -13.77 5.05 11.32
N THR A 4 -13.08 4.65 12.39
CA THR A 4 -11.63 4.36 12.36
C THR A 4 -11.29 3.23 11.38
N GLY A 5 -12.11 2.17 11.31
CA GLY A 5 -11.95 1.08 10.34
C GLY A 5 -12.15 1.53 8.89
N PHE A 6 -13.11 2.41 8.61
CA PHE A 6 -13.34 2.98 7.27
C PHE A 6 -12.15 3.84 6.82
N PHE A 7 -11.62 4.69 7.70
CA PHE A 7 -10.46 5.53 7.40
C PHE A 7 -9.15 4.75 7.25
N ILE A 8 -9.02 3.57 7.86
CA ILE A 8 -7.83 2.69 7.72
C ILE A 8 -7.98 1.74 6.53
N GLY A 9 -9.17 1.18 6.31
CA GLY A 9 -9.44 0.24 5.23
C GLY A 9 -9.48 0.88 3.84
N GLY A 10 -9.84 2.17 3.74
CA GLY A 10 -9.81 2.91 2.48
C GLY A 10 -8.40 3.00 1.87
N PRO A 11 -7.39 3.51 2.60
CA PRO A 11 -6.02 3.58 2.14
C PRO A 11 -5.41 2.21 1.82
N SER A 12 -5.58 1.18 2.66
CA SER A 12 -5.02 -0.16 2.40
C SER A 12 -5.56 -0.80 1.12
N ASN A 13 -6.87 -0.69 0.87
CA ASN A 13 -7.47 -1.16 -0.37
C ASN A 13 -7.03 -0.34 -1.59
N MET A 14 -6.82 0.96 -1.44
CA MET A 14 -6.31 1.83 -2.51
C MET A 14 -4.88 1.45 -2.90
N ILE A 15 -4.04 1.06 -1.93
CA ILE A 15 -2.67 0.62 -2.17
C ILE A 15 -2.65 -0.71 -2.92
N SER A 16 -3.42 -1.70 -2.47
CA SER A 16 -3.54 -3.00 -3.16
C SER A 16 -4.07 -2.85 -4.60
N SER A 17 -5.04 -1.95 -4.78
CA SER A 17 -5.58 -1.63 -6.11
C SER A 17 -4.54 -0.94 -7.00
N ALA A 18 -3.77 0.00 -6.46
CA ALA A 18 -2.70 0.69 -7.19
C ALA A 18 -1.59 -0.27 -7.59
N ILE A 19 -1.14 -1.16 -6.69
CA ILE A 19 -0.13 -2.19 -6.99
C ILE A 19 -0.64 -3.14 -8.07
N SER A 20 -1.89 -3.61 -7.96
CA SER A 20 -2.52 -4.48 -8.96
C SER A 20 -2.63 -3.81 -10.33
N ALA A 21 -2.97 -2.51 -10.36
CA ALA A 21 -3.05 -1.73 -11.59
C ALA A 21 -1.66 -1.50 -12.22
N ASP A 22 -0.63 -1.26 -11.39
CA ASP A 22 0.74 -1.03 -11.84
C ASP A 22 1.36 -2.33 -12.41
N LEU A 23 1.12 -3.47 -11.75
CA LEU A 23 1.45 -4.81 -12.25
C LEU A 23 0.74 -5.12 -13.58
N GLY A 24 -0.51 -4.71 -13.73
CA GLY A 24 -1.29 -4.90 -14.96
C GLY A 24 -0.83 -4.07 -16.16
N ARG A 25 -0.08 -2.97 -15.94
CA ARG A 25 0.40 -2.08 -17.03
C ARG A 25 1.79 -2.42 -17.56
N GLN A 26 2.58 -3.26 -16.90
CA GLN A 26 3.93 -3.60 -17.36
C GLN A 26 3.90 -4.54 -18.59
N GLU A 27 4.54 -4.12 -19.70
CA GLU A 27 4.58 -4.89 -20.96
C GLU A 27 5.22 -6.29 -20.82
N MET A 28 6.11 -6.49 -19.85
CA MET A 28 6.73 -7.78 -19.52
C MET A 28 5.73 -8.81 -18.95
N VAL A 29 4.57 -8.35 -18.50
CA VAL A 29 3.54 -9.14 -17.81
C VAL A 29 2.18 -9.07 -18.54
N ARG A 30 2.01 -8.10 -19.46
CA ARG A 30 0.84 -8.00 -20.35
C ARG A 30 0.73 -9.24 -21.24
N GLY A 31 -0.17 -10.15 -20.86
CA GLY A 31 -0.52 -11.34 -21.63
C GLY A 31 0.07 -12.65 -21.12
N SER A 32 1.05 -12.63 -20.21
CA SER A 32 1.59 -13.83 -19.56
C SER A 32 1.07 -13.94 -18.12
N SER A 33 0.01 -14.74 -17.95
CA SER A 33 -0.57 -14.99 -16.63
C SER A 33 0.41 -15.65 -15.66
N GLU A 34 1.41 -16.38 -16.17
CA GLU A 34 2.42 -17.07 -15.38
C GLU A 34 3.46 -16.11 -14.78
N ALA A 35 3.92 -15.12 -15.56
CA ALA A 35 4.81 -14.08 -15.09
C ALA A 35 4.13 -13.18 -14.04
N LEU A 36 2.85 -12.84 -14.27
CA LEU A 36 2.05 -12.07 -13.31
C LEU A 36 1.90 -12.83 -12.00
N ALA A 37 1.49 -14.10 -12.08
CA ALA A 37 1.29 -14.95 -10.90
C ALA A 37 2.57 -15.09 -10.06
N THR A 38 3.73 -15.19 -10.71
CA THR A 38 5.02 -15.29 -10.02
C THR A 38 5.36 -14.00 -9.27
N VAL A 39 5.23 -12.83 -9.92
CA VAL A 39 5.53 -11.55 -9.26
C VAL A 39 4.52 -11.26 -8.14
N THR A 40 3.23 -11.52 -8.37
CA THR A 40 2.19 -11.41 -7.33
C THR A 40 2.48 -12.36 -6.17
N GLY A 41 2.91 -13.60 -6.45
CA GLY A 41 3.29 -14.57 -5.42
C GLY A 41 4.48 -14.11 -4.58
N ILE A 42 5.47 -13.45 -5.18
CA ILE A 42 6.60 -12.86 -4.43
C ILE A 42 6.09 -11.72 -3.54
N VAL A 43 5.28 -10.80 -4.09
CA VAL A 43 4.74 -9.67 -3.33
C VAL A 43 3.89 -10.16 -2.16
N ASP A 44 2.97 -11.09 -2.40
CA ASP A 44 2.10 -11.66 -1.36
C ASP A 44 2.89 -12.47 -0.32
N GLY A 45 3.91 -13.22 -0.76
CA GLY A 45 4.83 -13.93 0.12
C GLY A 45 5.60 -12.98 1.05
N THR A 46 6.11 -11.87 0.53
CA THR A 46 6.77 -10.84 1.36
C THR A 46 5.80 -10.13 2.31
N GLY A 47 4.56 -9.89 1.88
CA GLY A 47 3.51 -9.34 2.74
C GLY A 47 3.17 -10.27 3.91
N SER A 48 3.04 -11.57 3.64
CA SER A 48 2.79 -12.60 4.65
C SER A 48 3.95 -12.73 5.65
N MET A 49 5.19 -12.68 5.17
CA MET A 49 6.37 -12.67 6.03
C MET A 49 6.41 -11.42 6.92
N GLY A 50 6.11 -10.25 6.36
CA GLY A 50 5.99 -9.01 7.12
C GLY A 50 4.91 -9.06 8.19
N ALA A 51 3.77 -9.70 7.91
CA ALA A 51 2.71 -9.91 8.89
C ALA A 51 3.16 -10.83 10.03
N ALA A 52 3.86 -11.93 9.72
CA ALA A 52 4.41 -12.84 10.74
C ALA A 52 5.41 -12.12 11.65
N VAL A 53 6.35 -11.37 11.05
CA VAL A 53 7.32 -10.56 11.82
C VAL A 53 6.60 -9.48 12.63
N GLY A 54 5.61 -8.81 12.07
CA GLY A 54 4.80 -7.81 12.76
C GLY A 54 4.10 -8.38 14.00
N GLN A 55 3.54 -9.59 13.91
CA GLN A 55 2.92 -10.26 15.06
C GLN A 55 3.93 -10.58 16.17
N VAL A 56 5.14 -11.02 15.81
CA VAL A 56 6.21 -11.27 16.79
C VAL A 56 6.70 -9.96 17.42
N LEU A 57 6.85 -8.88 16.64
CA LEU A 57 7.24 -7.58 17.19
C LEU A 57 6.19 -7.02 18.14
N VAL A 58 4.90 -7.16 17.81
CA VAL A 58 3.80 -6.75 18.69
C VAL A 58 3.85 -7.47 20.03
N SER A 59 4.06 -8.79 20.02
CA SER A 59 4.12 -9.57 21.27
C SER A 59 5.32 -9.20 22.14
N VAL A 60 6.49 -8.95 21.53
CA VAL A 60 7.70 -8.51 22.25
C VAL A 60 7.53 -7.10 22.83
N ILE A 61 7.03 -6.15 22.04
CA ILE A 61 6.83 -4.76 22.47
C ILE A 61 5.79 -4.69 23.59
N GLN A 62 4.70 -5.46 23.47
CA GLN A 62 3.66 -5.53 24.48
C GLN A 62 4.19 -6.10 25.80
N GLY A 63 5.06 -7.12 25.75
CA GLY A 63 5.66 -7.74 26.93
C GLY A 63 6.66 -6.85 27.68
N GLY A 64 7.43 -6.03 26.96
CA GLY A 64 8.51 -5.22 27.57
C GLY A 64 8.12 -3.77 27.90
N LEU A 65 7.33 -3.13 27.04
CA LEU A 65 7.08 -1.68 27.09
C LEU A 65 5.61 -1.34 27.36
N GLY A 66 4.70 -2.29 27.15
CA GLY A 66 3.27 -2.13 27.37
C GLY A 66 2.50 -1.65 26.12
N TRP A 67 1.17 -1.65 26.22
CA TRP A 67 0.26 -1.48 25.09
C TRP A 67 0.38 -0.15 24.35
N MET A 68 0.74 0.94 25.03
CA MET A 68 0.91 2.26 24.38
C MET A 68 2.01 2.25 23.31
N TRP A 69 3.08 1.50 23.52
CA TRP A 69 4.17 1.39 22.55
C TRP A 69 3.82 0.58 21.32
N VAL A 70 2.90 -0.38 21.45
CA VAL A 70 2.32 -1.09 20.31
C VAL A 70 1.53 -0.12 19.42
N PHE A 71 0.77 0.80 20.02
CA PHE A 71 0.06 1.82 19.25
C PHE A 71 1.03 2.79 18.55
N TYR A 72 2.10 3.24 19.21
CA TYR A 72 3.13 4.05 18.57
C TYR A 72 3.85 3.30 17.44
N PHE A 73 4.11 2.01 17.61
CA PHE A 73 4.66 1.14 16.57
C PHE A 73 3.75 1.07 15.34
N PHE A 74 2.43 0.91 15.52
CA PHE A 74 1.47 0.93 14.40
C PHE A 74 1.39 2.29 13.71
N ILE A 75 1.43 3.39 14.46
CA ILE A 75 1.47 4.75 13.88
C ILE A 75 2.74 4.90 13.03
N LEU A 76 3.91 4.49 13.53
CA LEU A 76 5.17 4.56 12.80
C LEU A 76 5.16 3.73 11.51
N MET A 77 4.71 2.47 11.58
CA MET A 77 4.57 1.59 10.42
C MET A 77 3.65 2.21 9.35
N THR A 78 2.55 2.83 9.78
CA THR A 78 1.60 3.51 8.88
C THR A 78 2.23 4.74 8.22
N LEU A 79 2.99 5.54 8.98
CA LEU A 79 3.69 6.72 8.44
C LEU A 79 4.78 6.32 7.43
N LEU A 80 5.56 5.27 7.71
CA LEU A 80 6.56 4.75 6.78
C LEU A 80 5.91 4.25 5.49
N THR A 81 4.78 3.55 5.60
CA THR A 81 3.99 3.11 4.44
C THR A 81 3.53 4.30 3.62
N LEU A 82 2.98 5.33 4.26
CA LEU A 82 2.55 6.55 3.58
C LEU A 82 3.71 7.24 2.86
N LEU A 83 4.88 7.34 3.50
CA LEU A 83 6.08 7.96 2.93
C LEU A 83 6.51 7.26 1.64
N PHE A 84 6.54 5.93 1.62
CA PHE A 84 6.93 5.16 0.44
C PHE A 84 5.89 5.21 -0.68
N ILE A 85 4.61 5.45 -0.35
CA ILE A 85 3.51 5.47 -1.32
C ILE A 85 3.28 6.87 -1.92
N ILE A 86 3.67 7.94 -1.23
CA ILE A 86 3.64 9.31 -1.77
C ILE A 86 4.28 9.44 -3.17
N PRO A 87 5.50 8.95 -3.46
CA PRO A 87 6.09 9.08 -4.79
C PRO A 87 5.30 8.31 -5.87
N LEU A 88 4.71 7.16 -5.53
CA LEU A 88 3.82 6.42 -6.42
C LEU A 88 2.53 7.22 -6.69
N LEU A 89 1.91 7.75 -5.63
CA LEU A 89 0.71 8.58 -5.73
C LEU A 89 0.97 9.84 -6.58
N VAL A 90 2.13 10.49 -6.42
CA VAL A 90 2.52 11.66 -7.23
C VAL A 90 2.71 11.29 -8.71
N ARG A 91 3.27 10.12 -9.01
CA ARG A 91 3.39 9.61 -10.38
C ARG A 91 2.02 9.38 -11.02
N GLU A 92 1.06 8.82 -10.28
CA GLU A 92 -0.27 8.52 -10.80
C GLU A 92 -1.16 9.77 -10.93
N LEU A 93 -1.05 10.71 -9.98
CA LEU A 93 -1.85 11.93 -9.98
C LEU A 93 -1.35 12.97 -11.00
N ARG A 94 -0.04 13.09 -11.24
CA ARG A 94 0.51 14.14 -12.12
C ARG A 94 -0.08 14.13 -13.55
N PRO A 95 -0.25 12.98 -14.24
CA PRO A 95 -0.92 12.90 -15.54
C PRO A 95 -2.43 13.18 -15.45
N ALA A 96 -3.11 12.64 -14.43
CA ALA A 96 -4.55 12.81 -14.24
C ALA A 96 -4.92 14.29 -14.01
N TRP A 97 -4.11 15.00 -13.21
CA TRP A 97 -4.25 16.43 -12.97
C TRP A 97 -3.95 17.25 -14.23
N ARG A 98 -2.94 16.88 -15.02
CA ARG A 98 -2.62 17.54 -16.29
C ARG A 98 -3.74 17.39 -17.32
N ASN A 99 -4.33 16.20 -17.44
CA ASN A 99 -5.45 15.94 -18.35
C ASN A 99 -6.71 16.71 -17.93
N ARG A 100 -7.06 16.73 -16.64
CA ARG A 100 -8.20 17.51 -16.15
C ARG A 100 -8.02 19.02 -16.35
N ARG A 101 -6.78 19.53 -16.25
CA ARG A 101 -6.48 20.94 -16.51
C ARG A 101 -6.62 21.29 -18.00
N MET A 102 -6.24 20.41 -18.91
CA MET A 102 -6.39 20.61 -20.36
C MET A 102 -7.86 20.54 -20.80
N SER A 103 -8.65 19.60 -20.28
CA SER A 103 -10.09 19.52 -20.58
C SER A 103 -10.89 20.73 -20.10
N ARG A 104 -10.39 21.46 -19.10
CA ARG A 104 -11.00 22.73 -18.64
C ARG A 104 -10.59 23.97 -19.45
N LEU A 105 -9.55 23.86 -20.28
CA LEU A 105 -9.08 24.95 -21.14
C LEU A 105 -9.56 24.79 -22.60
N ALA A 106 -10.07 23.61 -22.95
CA ALA A 106 -10.56 23.25 -24.28
C ALA A 106 -12.11 23.32 -24.42
N GLY A 107 -12.82 23.78 -23.39
CA GLY A 107 -14.24 24.11 -23.42
C GLY A 107 -14.45 25.55 -23.02
#